data_AF-A0A7W7D695-F1
#
_entry.id   AF-A0A7W7D695-F1
#
_cell.length_a   1.000
_cell.length_b   1.000
_cell.length_c   1.000
_cell.angle_alpha   90.00
_cell.angle_beta   90.00
_cell.angle_gamma   90.00
#
_symmetry.space_group_name_H-M   'P 1'
#
loop_
_entity.id
_entity.type
_entity.pdbx_description
1 polymer ?
#
loop_
_entity_poly.entity_id
_entity_poly.type
_entity_poly.pdbx_seq_one_letter_code
_entity_poly.pdbx_strand_id
1 'polypeptide(L)'
;MPQGKPLDPAKRAAILADIDAGKNRNEIARRQEVSASTVSRIAAAHGRSFDRSSVETATRARQADNKARRAALATAALDDADAMRRRALAAEAGRDARDFATAYGIFIDKHAVLERLDSDGGTEQARSMLGALAAGLQAAAQQLDDPPPADAP
;
A
#
# COMPACT_ATOMS: atom_id res chain seq x y z
N MET A 1 -27.99 -6.94 -19.63
CA MET A 1 -27.12 -5.91 -20.22
C MET A 1 -27.12 -6.10 -21.73
N PRO A 2 -27.58 -5.12 -22.54
CA PRO A 2 -27.53 -5.24 -23.99
C PRO A 2 -26.07 -5.42 -24.41
N GLN A 3 -25.78 -6.46 -25.18
CA GLN A 3 -24.46 -6.63 -25.77
C GLN A 3 -24.22 -5.45 -26.71
N GLY A 4 -23.36 -4.52 -26.29
CA GLY A 4 -22.93 -3.42 -27.14
C GLY A 4 -22.42 -3.97 -28.47
N LYS A 5 -22.71 -3.25 -29.55
CA LYS A 5 -22.35 -3.62 -30.93
C LYS A 5 -20.92 -4.19 -30.97
N PRO A 6 -20.69 -5.35 -31.61
CA PRO A 6 -19.36 -5.94 -31.71
C PRO A 6 -18.35 -4.91 -32.23
N LEU A 7 -17.18 -4.84 -31.59
CA LEU A 7 -16.11 -3.94 -32.02
C LEU A 7 -15.70 -4.31 -33.46
N ASP A 8 -15.50 -3.30 -34.30
CA ASP A 8 -14.99 -3.45 -35.66
C ASP A 8 -13.75 -4.38 -35.67
N PRO A 9 -13.72 -5.43 -36.52
CA PRO A 9 -12.57 -6.31 -36.70
C PRO A 9 -11.24 -5.55 -36.92
N ALA A 10 -11.26 -4.44 -37.66
CA ALA A 10 -10.06 -3.64 -37.90
C ALA A 10 -9.53 -3.02 -36.60
N LYS A 11 -10.43 -2.47 -35.77
CA LYS A 11 -10.07 -1.91 -34.46
C LYS A 11 -9.61 -3.00 -33.49
N ARG A 12 -10.19 -4.20 -33.54
CA ARG A 12 -9.72 -5.36 -32.76
C ARG A 12 -8.30 -5.77 -33.16
N ALA A 13 -7.99 -5.81 -34.45
CA ALA A 13 -6.64 -6.13 -34.94
C ALA A 13 -5.61 -5.07 -34.52
N ALA A 14 -5.96 -3.78 -34.60
CA ALA A 14 -5.09 -2.69 -34.14
C ALA A 14 -4.78 -2.78 -32.63
N ILE A 15 -5.77 -3.12 -31.80
CA ILE A 15 -5.57 -3.35 -30.36
C ILE A 15 -4.61 -4.51 -30.11
N LEU A 16 -4.72 -5.61 -30.84
CA LEU A 16 -3.82 -6.76 -30.70
C LEU A 16 -2.39 -6.41 -31.12
N ALA A 17 -2.21 -5.72 -32.25
CA ALA A 17 -0.89 -5.25 -32.68
C ALA A 17 -0.23 -4.33 -31.64
N ASP A 18 -1.03 -3.48 -31.00
CA ASP A 18 -0.54 -2.60 -29.93
C ASP A 18 -0.15 -3.36 -28.65
N ILE A 19 -0.88 -4.43 -28.31
CA ILE A 19 -0.53 -5.33 -27.21
C ILE A 19 0.79 -6.05 -27.51
N ASP A 20 0.93 -6.56 -28.73
CA ASP A 20 2.11 -7.30 -29.19
C ASP A 20 3.35 -6.42 -29.24
N ALA A 21 3.17 -5.13 -29.53
CA ALA A 21 4.20 -4.10 -29.44
C ALA A 21 4.55 -3.68 -27.99
N GLY A 22 3.93 -4.28 -26.96
CA GLY A 22 4.24 -4.05 -25.55
C GLY A 22 3.66 -2.74 -24.97
N LYS A 23 2.69 -2.10 -25.62
CA LYS A 23 2.14 -0.82 -25.16
C LYS A 23 1.27 -0.99 -23.92
N ASN A 24 1.20 0.05 -23.09
CA ASN A 24 0.37 0.02 -21.88
C ASN A 24 -1.13 -0.01 -22.23
N ARG A 25 -1.91 -0.88 -21.59
CA ARG A 25 -3.37 -0.98 -21.72
C ARG A 25 -4.10 0.37 -21.75
N ASN A 26 -3.77 1.29 -20.84
CA ASN A 26 -4.44 2.59 -20.74
C ASN A 26 -4.03 3.55 -21.87
N GLU A 27 -2.85 3.37 -22.47
CA GLU A 27 -2.44 4.06 -23.69
C GLU A 27 -3.24 3.54 -24.89
N ILE A 28 -3.35 2.22 -25.02
CA ILE A 28 -4.13 1.56 -26.10
C ILE A 28 -5.60 2.00 -26.04
N ALA A 29 -6.18 2.00 -24.84
CA ALA A 29 -7.56 2.45 -24.61
C ALA A 29 -7.81 3.88 -25.12
N ARG A 30 -6.87 4.81 -24.83
CA ARG A 30 -6.96 6.21 -25.27
C ARG A 30 -6.76 6.33 -26.78
N ARG A 31 -5.74 5.70 -27.36
CA ARG A 31 -5.45 5.77 -28.81
C ARG A 31 -6.57 5.18 -29.66
N GLN A 32 -7.13 4.04 -29.23
CA GLN A 32 -8.15 3.31 -29.99
C GLN A 32 -9.57 3.74 -29.62
N GLU A 33 -9.73 4.71 -28.73
CA GLU A 33 -11.02 5.23 -28.24
C GLU A 33 -11.94 4.12 -27.75
N VAL A 34 -11.41 3.25 -26.87
CA VAL A 34 -12.16 2.14 -26.25
C VAL A 34 -11.91 2.11 -24.76
N SER A 35 -12.82 1.50 -24.00
CA SER A 35 -12.59 1.32 -22.57
C SER A 35 -11.41 0.39 -22.29
N ALA A 36 -10.68 0.64 -21.19
CA ALA A 36 -9.62 -0.27 -20.73
C ALA A 36 -10.14 -1.71 -20.47
N SER A 37 -11.43 -1.85 -20.12
CA SER A 37 -12.09 -3.15 -19.97
C SER A 37 -12.21 -3.90 -21.30
N THR A 38 -12.47 -3.18 -22.41
CA THR A 38 -12.53 -3.74 -23.76
C THR A 38 -11.16 -4.27 -24.18
N VAL A 39 -10.10 -3.48 -23.95
CA VAL A 39 -8.72 -3.89 -24.23
C VAL A 39 -8.35 -5.15 -23.45
N SER A 40 -8.68 -5.19 -22.16
CA SER A 40 -8.38 -6.34 -21.29
C SER A 40 -9.13 -7.60 -21.73
N ARG A 41 -10.39 -7.46 -22.14
CA ARG A 41 -11.21 -8.56 -22.65
C ARG A 41 -10.68 -9.11 -23.98
N ILE A 42 -10.24 -8.23 -24.88
CA ILE A 42 -9.62 -8.62 -26.16
C ILE A 42 -8.30 -9.34 -25.91
N ALA A 43 -7.45 -8.83 -25.02
CA ALA A 43 -6.20 -9.48 -24.64
C ALA A 43 -6.45 -10.90 -24.10
N ALA A 44 -7.35 -11.04 -23.12
CA ALA A 44 -7.70 -12.32 -22.52
C ALA A 44 -8.26 -13.32 -23.55
N ALA A 45 -9.14 -12.87 -24.45
CA ALA A 45 -9.71 -13.71 -25.49
C ALA A 45 -8.69 -14.26 -26.51
N HIS A 46 -7.49 -13.68 -26.58
CA HIS A 46 -6.40 -14.13 -27.46
C HIS A 46 -5.16 -14.59 -26.68
N GLY A 47 -5.32 -14.92 -25.39
CA GLY A 47 -4.23 -15.45 -24.55
C GLY A 47 -3.10 -14.45 -24.29
N ARG A 48 -3.34 -13.14 -24.42
CA ARG A 48 -2.35 -12.10 -24.12
C ARG A 48 -2.61 -11.52 -22.73
N SER A 49 -1.54 -11.17 -22.03
CA SER A 49 -1.57 -10.51 -20.74
C SER A 49 -0.76 -9.22 -20.78
N PHE A 50 -1.09 -8.28 -19.90
CA PHE A 50 -0.29 -7.09 -19.68
C PHE A 50 0.69 -7.36 -18.55
N ASP A 51 1.97 -7.09 -18.77
CA ASP A 51 2.97 -7.14 -17.72
C ASP A 51 2.61 -6.12 -16.61
N ARG A 52 2.49 -6.63 -15.39
CA ARG A 52 2.16 -5.82 -14.20
C ARG A 52 3.40 -5.39 -13.42
N SER A 53 4.58 -5.91 -13.76
CA SER A 53 5.85 -5.65 -13.07
C SER A 53 6.19 -4.15 -13.04
N SER A 54 5.93 -3.43 -14.14
CA SER A 54 6.14 -1.99 -14.25
C SER A 54 5.22 -1.19 -13.31
N VAL A 55 3.94 -1.58 -13.19
CA VAL A 55 2.98 -0.91 -12.29
C VAL A 55 3.32 -1.19 -10.83
N GLU A 56 3.72 -2.42 -10.51
CA GLU A 56 4.16 -2.81 -9.17
C GLU A 56 5.42 -2.04 -8.77
N THR A 57 6.41 -1.95 -9.66
CA THR A 57 7.65 -1.18 -9.45
C THR A 57 7.34 0.29 -9.23
N ALA A 58 6.49 0.90 -10.08
CA ALA A 58 6.07 2.29 -9.91
C ALA A 58 5.31 2.52 -8.60
N THR A 59 4.49 1.55 -8.18
CA THR A 59 3.76 1.61 -6.91
C THR A 59 4.71 1.52 -5.72
N ARG A 60 5.66 0.58 -5.75
CA ARG A 60 6.70 0.42 -4.72
C ARG A 60 7.57 1.66 -4.59
N ALA A 61 7.98 2.25 -5.72
CA ALA A 61 8.70 3.52 -5.73
C ALA A 61 7.89 4.64 -5.06
N ARG A 62 6.61 4.79 -5.42
CA ARG A 62 5.71 5.76 -4.77
C ARG A 62 5.52 5.51 -3.27
N GLN A 63 5.48 4.25 -2.85
CA GLN A 63 5.37 3.91 -1.43
C GLN A 63 6.63 4.34 -0.67
N ALA A 64 7.82 4.11 -1.24
CA ALA A 64 9.08 4.57 -0.68
C ALA A 64 9.16 6.10 -0.60
N ASP A 65 8.80 6.80 -1.68
CA ASP A 65 8.75 8.27 -1.72
C ASP A 65 7.79 8.82 -0.65
N ASN A 66 6.62 8.20 -0.51
CA ASN A 66 5.65 8.62 0.48
C ASN A 66 6.13 8.35 1.92
N LYS A 67 6.83 7.24 2.17
CA LYS A 67 7.46 6.97 3.48
C LYS A 67 8.51 8.04 3.81
N ALA A 68 9.38 8.36 2.86
CA ALA A 68 10.37 9.43 3.04
C ALA A 68 9.72 10.80 3.30
N ARG A 69 8.65 11.15 2.56
CA ARG A 69 7.91 12.40 2.78
C ARG A 69 7.21 12.44 4.13
N ARG A 70 6.66 11.33 4.62
CA ARG A 70 6.04 11.27 5.95
C ARG A 70 7.08 11.45 7.05
N ALA A 71 8.24 10.80 6.95
CA ALA A 71 9.33 11.00 7.91
C ALA A 71 9.77 12.47 7.97
N ALA A 72 9.94 13.12 6.81
CA ALA A 72 10.28 14.55 6.77
C ALA A 72 9.22 15.44 7.42
N LEU A 73 7.93 15.15 7.20
CA LEU A 73 6.83 15.87 7.84
C LEU A 73 6.75 15.59 9.35
N ALA A 74 7.11 14.38 9.80
CA ALA A 74 7.15 14.04 11.21
C ALA A 74 8.24 14.84 11.94
N THR A 75 9.41 15.02 11.33
CA THR A 75 10.47 15.90 11.86
C THR A 75 10.01 17.36 11.90
N ALA A 76 9.46 17.87 10.79
CA ALA A 76 8.97 19.25 10.73
C ALA A 76 7.88 19.55 11.79
N ALA A 77 7.00 18.58 12.06
CA ALA A 77 6.00 18.72 13.12
C ALA A 77 6.64 18.87 14.52
N LEU A 78 7.77 18.20 14.81
CA LEU A 78 8.47 18.42 16.08
C LEU A 78 9.10 19.81 16.16
N ASP A 79 9.68 20.29 15.06
CA ASP A 79 10.26 21.64 15.00
C ASP A 79 9.18 22.72 15.21
N ASP A 80 8.03 22.56 14.55
CA ASP A 80 6.87 23.45 14.70
C ASP A 80 6.30 23.37 16.12
N ALA A 81 6.24 22.17 16.71
CA ALA A 81 5.84 21.99 18.10
C ALA A 81 6.76 22.77 19.04
N ASP A 82 8.08 22.63 18.92
CA ASP A 82 9.00 23.37 19.79
C ASP A 82 8.86 24.89 19.60
N ALA A 83 8.67 25.36 18.36
CA ALA A 83 8.41 26.77 18.10
C ALA A 83 7.12 27.27 18.78
N MET A 84 6.02 26.49 18.70
CA MET A 84 4.77 26.83 19.38
C MET A 84 4.92 26.81 20.90
N ARG A 85 5.65 25.83 21.45
CA ARG A 85 5.93 25.72 22.88
C ARG A 85 6.67 26.95 23.40
N ARG A 86 7.71 27.39 22.68
CA ARG A 86 8.46 28.61 23.02
C ARG A 86 7.58 29.85 22.99
N ARG A 87 6.73 30.00 21.97
CA ARG A 87 5.78 31.12 21.87
C ARG A 87 4.74 31.11 22.98
N ALA A 88 4.21 29.94 23.34
CA ALA A 88 3.26 29.81 24.45
C ALA A 88 3.86 30.27 25.79
N LEU A 89 5.12 29.93 26.05
CA LEU A 89 5.83 30.31 27.28
C LEU A 89 6.21 31.79 27.33
N ALA A 90 6.39 32.43 26.17
CA ALA A 90 6.75 33.84 26.05
C ALA A 90 5.53 34.76 25.88
N ALA A 91 4.31 34.22 25.82
CA ALA A 91 3.11 35.00 25.59
C ALA A 91 2.67 35.74 26.86
N GLU A 92 2.57 37.07 26.76
CA GLU A 92 2.07 37.94 27.83
C GLU A 92 0.55 37.84 28.00
N ALA A 93 -0.17 37.58 26.89
CA ALA A 93 -1.62 37.43 26.90
C ALA A 93 -2.01 35.95 27.04
N GLY A 94 -2.88 35.65 28.02
CA GLY A 94 -3.34 34.28 28.27
C GLY A 94 -4.12 33.65 27.11
N ARG A 95 -4.70 34.45 26.20
CA ARG A 95 -5.32 33.94 24.96
C ARG A 95 -4.27 33.38 24.01
N ASP A 96 -3.24 34.17 23.69
CA ASP A 96 -2.16 33.78 22.80
C ASP A 96 -1.40 32.56 23.34
N ALA A 97 -1.14 32.54 24.66
CA ALA A 97 -0.53 31.40 25.33
C ALA A 97 -1.33 30.09 25.09
N ARG A 98 -2.67 30.17 25.18
CA ARG A 98 -3.55 29.02 24.95
C ARG A 98 -3.56 28.59 23.48
N ASP A 99 -3.60 29.55 22.56
CA ASP A 99 -3.66 29.26 21.13
C ASP A 99 -2.36 28.57 20.67
N PHE A 100 -1.20 29.07 21.12
CA PHE A 100 0.09 28.42 20.86
C PHE A 100 0.22 27.05 21.54
N ALA A 101 -0.23 26.89 22.78
CA ALA A 101 -0.22 25.59 23.46
C ALA A 101 -1.12 24.55 22.75
N THR A 102 -2.24 25.00 22.18
CA THR A 102 -3.13 24.14 21.38
C THR A 102 -2.44 23.70 20.09
N ALA A 103 -1.81 24.63 19.38
CA ALA A 103 -1.04 24.31 18.17
C ALA A 103 0.12 23.35 18.47
N TYR A 104 0.84 23.54 19.57
CA TYR A 104 1.86 22.60 20.06
C TYR A 104 1.30 21.17 20.18
N GLY A 105 0.17 21.01 20.88
CA GLY A 105 -0.47 19.70 21.05
C GLY A 105 -0.83 19.05 19.71
N ILE A 106 -1.40 19.82 18.77
CA ILE A 106 -1.74 19.33 17.42
C ILE A 106 -0.49 18.81 16.70
N PHE A 107 0.62 19.54 16.73
CA PHE A 107 1.85 19.12 16.05
C PHE A 107 2.46 17.84 16.65
N ILE A 108 2.46 17.71 17.99
CA ILE A 108 2.86 16.47 18.66
C ILE A 108 1.97 15.30 18.25
N ASP A 109 0.65 15.51 18.20
CA ASP A 109 -0.28 14.46 17.77
C ASP A 109 -0.03 14.04 16.31
N LYS A 110 0.24 14.99 15.40
CA LYS A 110 0.54 14.68 13.99
C LYS A 110 1.86 13.94 13.84
N HIS A 111 2.90 14.34 14.59
CA HIS A 111 4.15 13.60 14.65
C HIS A 111 3.92 12.14 15.07
N ALA A 112 3.20 11.91 16.18
CA ALA A 112 2.91 10.57 16.67
C ALA A 112 2.10 9.72 15.67
N VAL A 113 1.14 10.32 14.96
CA VAL A 113 0.37 9.63 13.92
C VAL A 113 1.26 9.22 12.75
N LEU A 114 2.15 10.11 12.28
CA LEU A 114 3.05 9.82 11.16
C LEU A 114 4.06 8.72 11.53
N GLU A 115 4.68 8.80 12.70
CA GLU A 115 5.57 7.76 13.22
C GLU A 115 4.87 6.40 13.32
N ARG A 116 3.62 6.37 13.81
CA ARG A 116 2.84 5.11 13.90
C ARG A 116 2.54 4.51 12.52
N LEU A 117 2.32 5.32 11.49
CA LEU A 117 2.09 4.83 10.12
C LEU A 117 3.35 4.22 9.52
N ASP A 118 4.53 4.68 9.94
CA ASP A 118 5.83 4.22 9.44
C ASP A 118 6.51 3.18 10.34
N SER A 119 5.97 2.96 11.54
CA SER A 119 6.31 1.85 12.41
C SER A 119 5.94 0.54 11.72
N ASP A 120 6.91 -0.11 11.06
CA ASP A 120 6.76 -1.40 10.34
C ASP A 120 6.29 -2.59 11.25
N GLY A 121 6.02 -2.31 12.53
CA GLY A 121 5.67 -3.28 13.56
C GLY A 121 4.42 -4.11 13.25
N GLY A 122 3.42 -3.57 12.55
CA GLY A 122 2.18 -4.31 12.28
C GLY A 122 2.39 -5.58 11.45
N THR A 123 3.19 -5.50 10.38
CA THR A 123 3.44 -6.63 9.47
C THR A 123 4.50 -7.59 9.99
N GLU A 124 5.58 -7.09 10.60
CA GLU A 124 6.60 -7.95 11.20
C GLU A 124 6.05 -8.70 12.43
N GLN A 125 5.24 -8.03 13.26
CA GLN A 125 4.61 -8.66 14.40
C GLN A 125 3.57 -9.70 13.96
N ALA A 126 2.77 -9.42 12.92
CA ALA A 126 1.87 -10.42 12.34
C ALA A 126 2.64 -11.63 11.79
N ARG A 127 3.77 -11.42 11.10
CA ARG A 127 4.62 -12.53 10.60
C ARG A 127 5.17 -13.36 11.75
N SER A 128 5.66 -12.72 12.81
CA SER A 128 6.15 -13.41 14.01
C SER A 128 5.06 -14.22 14.71
N MET A 129 3.85 -13.68 14.83
CA MET A 129 2.70 -14.40 15.41
C MET A 129 2.30 -15.62 14.56
N LEU A 130 2.28 -15.47 13.25
CA LEU A 130 2.00 -16.58 12.32
C LEU A 130 3.09 -17.65 12.37
N GLY A 131 4.37 -17.26 12.51
CA GLY A 131 5.47 -18.19 12.71
C GLY A 131 5.34 -19.00 14.01
N ALA A 132 4.98 -18.34 15.12
CA ALA A 132 4.73 -19.01 16.38
C ALA A 132 3.53 -19.98 16.31
N LEU A 133 2.46 -19.60 15.62
CA LEU A 133 1.29 -20.45 15.40
C LEU A 133 1.65 -21.69 14.56
N ALA A 134 2.39 -21.53 13.47
CA ALA A 134 2.81 -22.64 12.63
C ALA A 134 3.69 -23.64 13.41
N ALA A 135 4.61 -23.14 14.24
CA ALA A 135 5.44 -23.98 15.10
C ALA A 135 4.60 -24.78 16.11
N GLY A 136 3.59 -24.17 16.72
CA GLY A 136 2.66 -24.86 17.62
C GLY A 136 1.85 -25.96 16.93
N LEU A 137 1.34 -25.69 15.73
CA LEU A 137 0.63 -26.69 14.93
C LEU A 137 1.53 -27.87 14.54
N GLN A 138 2.79 -27.60 14.20
CA GLN A 138 3.75 -28.65 13.86
C GLN A 138 4.10 -29.54 15.08
N ALA A 139 4.28 -28.94 16.26
CA ALA A 139 4.52 -29.69 17.49
C ALA A 139 3.33 -30.59 17.85
N ALA A 140 2.10 -30.09 17.70
CA ALA A 140 0.90 -30.89 17.93
C ALA A 140 0.76 -32.04 16.92
N ALA A 141 1.11 -31.82 15.65
CA ALA A 141 1.12 -32.87 14.64
C ALA A 141 2.13 -33.98 14.97
N GLN A 142 3.34 -33.61 15.41
CA GLN A 142 4.37 -34.57 15.82
C GLN A 142 3.91 -35.44 17.01
N GLN A 143 3.20 -34.86 17.97
CA GLN A 143 2.63 -35.61 19.10
C GLN A 143 1.53 -36.60 18.70
N LEU A 144 0.84 -36.36 17.58
CA LEU A 144 -0.17 -37.27 17.04
C LEU A 144 0.45 -38.40 16.20
N ASP A 145 1.61 -38.14 15.58
CA ASP A 145 2.37 -39.13 14.80
C ASP A 145 3.26 -40.02 15.68
N ASP A 146 3.56 -39.62 16.92
CA ASP A 146 4.27 -40.46 17.87
C ASP A 146 3.37 -41.61 18.36
N PRO A 147 3.74 -42.88 18.12
CA PRO A 147 2.98 -44.02 18.61
C PRO A 147 2.98 -44.02 20.15
N PRO A 148 1.88 -44.46 20.81
CA PRO A 148 1.84 -44.56 22.26
C PRO A 148 3.01 -45.43 22.74
N PRO A 149 3.63 -45.11 23.89
CA PRO A 149 4.75 -45.87 24.41
C PRO A 149 4.34 -47.33 24.54
N ALA A 150 5.05 -48.21 23.83
CA ALA A 150 4.88 -49.65 23.98
C ALA A 150 5.17 -50.00 25.44
N ASP A 151 4.15 -50.57 26.08
CA ASP A 151 4.06 -50.96 27.49
C ASP A 151 5.38 -51.00 28.26
N ALA A 152 5.46 -50.15 29.30
CA ALA A 152 6.47 -50.29 30.34
C ALA A 152 6.22 -51.60 31.12
N PRO A 153 7.31 -52.30 31.54
CA PRO A 153 7.24 -53.66 32.10
C PRO A 153 6.48 -53.78 33.42
#